data_AF-A0A2N2X473-F1
#
_entry.id   AF-A0A2N2X473-F1
#
_cell.length_a   1.000
_cell.length_b   1.000
_cell.length_c   1.000
_cell.angle_alpha   90.00
_cell.angle_beta   90.00
_cell.angle_gamma   90.00
#
_symmetry.space_group_name_H-M   'P 1'
#
loop_
_entity.id
_entity.type
_entity.pdbx_description
1 polymer ?
#
loop_
_entity_poly.entity_id
_entity_poly.type
_entity_poly.pdbx_seq_one_letter_code
_entity_poly.pdbx_strand_id
1 'polypeptide(L)'
;MREQTSYLEKSNNEALKIIGEQLQSCTTIREKITKTLYEDAPVNINKGNAIASGVSEELDELRAISTLGKGYLDNMQAREIDRTGISSLKISFNNVFGYY
;
A
#
# COMPACT_ATOMS: atom_id res chain seq x y z
N MET A 1 10.53 -13.52 -14.94
CA MET A 1 9.68 -13.65 -16.16
C MET A 1 10.20 -12.86 -17.36
N ARG A 2 10.50 -11.55 -17.29
CA ARG A 2 11.10 -10.79 -18.42
C ARG A 2 12.39 -11.42 -18.98
N GLU A 3 13.25 -11.93 -18.09
CA GLU A 3 14.49 -12.58 -18.49
C GLU A 3 14.26 -13.95 -19.15
N GLN A 4 13.29 -14.74 -18.67
CA GLN A 4 13.10 -16.12 -19.12
C GLN A 4 12.59 -16.22 -20.55
N THR A 5 11.65 -15.36 -20.97
CA THR A 5 11.23 -15.27 -22.38
C THR A 5 12.37 -14.77 -23.28
N SER A 6 13.18 -13.82 -22.81
CA SER A 6 14.34 -13.32 -23.56
C SER A 6 15.42 -14.40 -23.78
N TYR A 7 15.63 -15.31 -22.83
CA TYR A 7 16.55 -16.43 -22.99
C TYR A 7 16.02 -17.51 -23.96
N LEU A 8 14.70 -17.71 -24.02
CA LEU A 8 14.07 -18.69 -24.91
C LEU A 8 14.05 -18.21 -26.37
N GLU A 9 13.78 -16.93 -26.61
CA GLU A 9 13.80 -16.31 -27.95
C GLU A 9 15.21 -16.29 -28.58
N LYS A 10 16.26 -16.17 -27.75
CA LYS A 10 17.67 -16.17 -28.17
C LYS A 10 18.27 -17.56 -28.34
N SER A 11 17.51 -18.62 -28.08
CA SER A 11 18.00 -20.00 -28.20
C SER A 11 18.11 -20.43 -29.67
N ASN A 12 19.14 -21.24 -30.00
CA ASN A 12 19.30 -21.83 -31.33
C ASN A 12 18.35 -23.02 -31.59
N ASN A 13 17.51 -23.41 -30.62
CA ASN A 13 16.57 -24.51 -30.74
C ASN A 13 15.18 -23.99 -31.12
N GLU A 14 14.66 -24.48 -32.25
CA GLU A 14 13.38 -24.06 -32.83
C GLU A 14 12.18 -24.38 -31.92
N ALA A 15 12.21 -25.50 -31.20
CA ALA A 15 11.17 -25.85 -30.23
C ALA A 15 11.13 -24.88 -29.04
N LEU A 16 12.29 -24.35 -28.61
CA LEU A 16 12.37 -23.37 -27.52
C LEU A 16 11.85 -21.99 -27.93
N LYS A 17 12.01 -21.59 -29.20
CA LYS A 17 11.43 -20.35 -29.74
C LYS A 17 9.91 -20.41 -29.77
N ILE A 18 9.33 -21.53 -30.24
CA ILE A 18 7.87 -21.73 -30.29
C ILE A 18 7.25 -21.63 -28.89
N ILE A 19 7.88 -22.25 -27.89
CA ILE A 19 7.42 -22.17 -26.48
C ILE A 19 7.59 -20.75 -25.93
N GLY A 20 8.68 -20.06 -26.28
CA GLY A 20 8.94 -18.67 -25.92
C GLY A 20 7.89 -17.70 -26.46
N GLU A 21 7.47 -17.87 -27.71
CA GLU A 21 6.41 -17.06 -28.35
C GLU A 21 5.03 -17.28 -27.72
N GLN A 22 4.75 -18.50 -27.25
CA GLN A 22 3.52 -18.81 -26.52
C GLN A 22 3.50 -18.27 -25.09
N LEU A 23 4.67 -17.95 -24.52
CA LEU A 23 4.80 -17.36 -23.20
C LEU A 23 4.51 -15.86 -23.25
N GLN A 24 3.24 -15.49 -23.09
CA GLN A 24 2.86 -14.09 -23.01
C GLN A 24 3.41 -13.44 -21.73
N SER A 25 4.20 -12.38 -21.90
CA SER A 25 4.89 -11.69 -20.79
C SER A 25 3.97 -10.86 -19.88
N CYS A 26 2.67 -10.79 -20.22
CA CYS A 26 1.60 -10.10 -19.49
C CYS A 26 2.02 -8.72 -18.98
N THR A 27 2.83 -8.00 -19.77
CA THR A 27 3.45 -6.71 -19.38
C THR A 27 2.41 -5.71 -18.93
N THR A 28 1.34 -5.54 -19.69
CA THR A 28 0.23 -4.63 -19.37
C THR A 28 -0.41 -4.94 -18.01
N ILE A 29 -0.64 -6.22 -17.71
CA ILE A 29 -1.26 -6.64 -16.43
C ILE A 29 -0.28 -6.40 -15.29
N ARG A 30 1.00 -6.76 -15.47
CA ARG A 30 2.05 -6.55 -14.47
C ARG A 30 2.20 -5.07 -14.14
N GLU A 31 2.28 -4.22 -15.15
CA GLU A 31 2.37 -2.77 -14.96
C GLU A 31 1.14 -2.20 -14.28
N LYS A 32 -0.05 -2.67 -14.63
CA LYS A 32 -1.30 -2.27 -13.95
C LYS A 32 -1.26 -2.65 -12.47
N ILE A 33 -0.89 -3.88 -12.13
CA ILE A 33 -0.79 -4.34 -10.74
C ILE A 33 0.23 -3.50 -9.97
N THR A 34 1.44 -3.31 -10.51
CA THR A 34 2.50 -2.52 -9.86
C THR A 34 2.09 -1.07 -9.63
N LYS A 35 1.29 -0.47 -10.52
CA LYS A 35 0.76 0.89 -10.33
C LYS A 35 -0.42 0.96 -9.36
N THR A 36 -1.14 -0.15 -9.17
CA THR A 36 -2.40 -0.16 -8.41
C THR A 36 -2.21 -0.57 -6.96
N LEU A 37 -1.22 -1.43 -6.67
CA LEU A 37 -1.01 -2.01 -5.36
C LEU A 37 0.33 -1.58 -4.77
N TYR A 38 0.36 -1.40 -3.45
CA TYR A 38 1.63 -1.30 -2.73
C TYR A 38 2.35 -2.65 -2.76
N GLU A 39 3.68 -2.63 -2.78
CA GLU A 39 4.49 -3.87 -2.75
C GLU A 39 4.23 -4.69 -1.48
N ASP A 40 4.01 -4.00 -0.36
CA ASP A 40 3.69 -4.59 0.94
C ASP A 40 2.17 -4.72 1.20
N ALA A 41 1.36 -4.82 0.14
CA ALA A 41 -0.09 -4.94 0.28
C ALA A 41 -0.46 -6.14 1.18
N PRO A 42 -1.29 -5.94 2.22
CA PRO A 42 -1.63 -7.01 3.14
C PRO A 42 -2.51 -8.06 2.44
N VAL A 43 -2.33 -9.32 2.84
CA VAL A 43 -3.15 -10.46 2.35
C VAL A 43 -4.65 -10.24 2.63
N ASN A 44 -4.97 -9.55 3.73
CA ASN A 44 -6.34 -9.22 4.09
C ASN A 44 -6.65 -7.76 3.72
N ILE A 45 -7.53 -7.58 2.74
CA ILE A 45 -7.97 -6.28 2.23
C ILE A 45 -8.61 -5.41 3.32
N ASN A 46 -9.24 -6.01 4.33
CA ASN A 46 -9.88 -5.27 5.43
C ASN A 46 -8.87 -4.54 6.33
N LYS A 47 -7.57 -4.88 6.24
CA LYS A 47 -6.51 -4.14 6.95
C LYS A 47 -6.18 -2.79 6.31
N GLY A 48 -6.74 -2.49 5.14
CA GLY A 48 -6.43 -1.26 4.39
C GLY A 48 -5.05 -1.32 3.73
N ASN A 49 -4.56 -0.16 3.27
CA ASN A 49 -3.23 0.00 2.66
C ASN A 49 -2.86 -0.97 1.53
N ALA A 50 -3.84 -1.54 0.83
CA ALA A 50 -3.60 -2.39 -0.33
C ALA A 50 -3.41 -1.56 -1.62
N ILE A 51 -4.22 -0.53 -1.80
CA ILE A 51 -4.23 0.32 -3.01
C ILE A 51 -3.18 1.42 -2.89
N ALA A 52 -2.31 1.55 -3.90
CA ALA A 52 -1.29 2.60 -3.99
C ALA A 52 -1.90 4.00 -4.05
N SER A 53 -1.14 5.01 -3.64
CA SER A 53 -1.54 6.42 -3.83
C SER A 53 -1.48 6.83 -5.30
N GLY A 54 -2.33 7.78 -5.68
CA GLY A 54 -2.51 8.24 -7.05
C GLY A 54 -3.41 7.36 -7.92
N VAL A 55 -3.97 6.28 -7.36
CA VAL A 55 -4.93 5.40 -8.06
C VAL A 55 -6.35 5.96 -7.99
N SER A 56 -6.72 6.57 -6.86
CA SER A 56 -8.03 7.16 -6.64
C SER A 56 -7.85 8.41 -5.78
N GLU A 57 -8.19 9.55 -6.35
CA GLU A 57 -8.12 10.86 -5.69
C GLU A 57 -9.02 10.89 -4.44
N GLU A 58 -10.26 10.42 -4.56
CA GLU A 58 -11.20 10.30 -3.44
C GLU A 58 -10.64 9.43 -2.29
N LEU A 59 -10.00 8.30 -2.61
CA LEU A 59 -9.39 7.45 -1.59
C LEU A 59 -8.22 8.14 -0.89
N ASP A 60 -7.40 8.88 -1.64
CA ASP A 60 -6.27 9.62 -1.09
C ASP A 60 -6.74 10.79 -0.22
N GLU A 61 -7.81 11.50 -0.59
CA GLU A 61 -8.46 12.52 0.23
C GLU A 61 -8.98 11.94 1.55
N LEU A 62 -9.71 10.82 1.49
CA LEU A 62 -10.22 10.15 2.69
C LEU A 62 -9.08 9.67 3.62
N ARG A 63 -7.98 9.17 3.05
CA ARG A 63 -6.76 8.82 3.80
C ARG A 63 -6.11 10.03 4.44
N ALA A 64 -6.03 11.15 3.72
CA ALA A 64 -5.48 12.40 4.25
C ALA A 64 -6.31 12.88 5.45
N ILE A 65 -7.64 12.87 5.35
CA ILE A 65 -8.55 13.22 6.45
C ILE A 65 -8.33 12.31 7.67
N SER A 66 -8.26 10.99 7.45
CA SER A 66 -8.01 10.02 8.52
C SER A 66 -6.66 10.26 9.22
N THR A 67 -5.62 10.59 8.45
CA THR A 67 -4.27 10.83 8.96
C THR A 67 -4.18 12.17 9.70
N LEU A 68 -4.86 13.21 9.21
CA LEU A 68 -4.97 14.51 9.88
C LEU A 68 -5.62 14.39 11.26
N GLY A 69 -6.63 13.51 11.39
CA GLY A 69 -7.25 13.21 12.69
C GLY A 69 -6.25 12.69 13.72
N LYS A 70 -5.33 11.80 13.31
CA LYS A 70 -4.27 11.28 14.19
C LYS A 70 -3.30 12.39 14.62
N GLY A 71 -2.84 13.22 13.68
CA GLY A 71 -1.96 14.35 13.99
C GLY A 71 -2.61 15.38 14.91
N TYR A 72 -3.92 15.60 14.81
CA TYR A 72 -4.66 16.44 15.75
C TYR A 72 -4.65 15.88 17.18
N LEU A 73 -4.82 14.56 17.33
CA LEU A 73 -4.74 13.90 18.64
C LEU A 73 -3.33 14.00 19.23
N ASP A 74 -2.29 13.81 18.43
CA ASP A 74 -0.90 13.95 18.89
C ASP A 74 -0.61 15.37 19.40
N ASN A 75 -1.09 16.40 18.68
CA ASN A 75 -0.98 17.80 19.11
C ASN A 75 -1.81 18.08 20.39
N MET A 76 -3.01 17.50 20.49
CA MET A 76 -3.85 17.63 21.68
C MET A 76 -3.17 16.99 22.90
N GLN A 77 -2.57 15.80 22.74
CA GLN A 77 -1.83 15.13 23.79
C GLN A 77 -0.67 16.00 24.29
N ALA A 78 0.15 16.54 23.38
CA ALA A 78 1.26 17.43 23.74
C ALA A 78 0.79 18.65 24.53
N ARG A 79 -0.28 19.32 24.06
CA ARG A 79 -0.87 20.48 24.74
C ARG A 79 -1.33 20.15 26.16
N GLU A 80 -1.93 18.98 26.37
CA GLU A 80 -2.42 18.56 27.68
C GLU A 80 -1.31 18.09 28.62
N ILE A 81 -0.24 17.49 28.09
CA ILE A 81 0.98 17.21 28.86
C ILE A 81 1.58 18.51 29.38
N ASP A 82 1.75 19.52 28.51
CA ASP A 82 2.31 20.82 28.90
C ASP A 82 1.43 21.54 29.93
N ARG A 83 0.10 21.43 29.78
CA ARG A 83 -0.88 22.07 30.68
C ARG A 83 -0.96 21.40 32.05
N THR A 84 -0.85 20.07 32.11
CA THR A 84 -1.05 19.30 33.36
C THR A 84 0.26 18.93 34.04
N GLY A 85 1.39 18.98 33.33
CA GLY A 85 2.69 18.50 33.79
C GLY A 85 2.80 16.97 33.84
N ILE A 86 1.80 16.23 33.34
CA ILE A 86 1.77 14.77 33.39
C ILE A 86 2.37 14.21 32.09
N SER A 87 3.65 13.84 32.11
CA SER A 87 4.35 13.28 30.95
C SER A 87 3.82 11.91 30.47
N SER A 88 3.05 11.21 31.31
CA SER A 88 2.46 9.91 30.99
C SER A 88 1.07 9.99 30.36
N LEU A 89 0.55 11.18 30.10
CA LEU A 89 -0.78 11.34 29.49
C LEU A 89 -0.76 10.77 28.07
N LYS A 90 -1.72 9.90 27.75
CA LYS A 90 -1.85 9.27 26.44
C LYS A 90 -3.31 9.24 26.01
N ILE A 91 -3.58 9.75 24.81
CA ILE A 91 -4.88 9.59 24.16
C ILE A 91 -4.97 8.17 23.61
N SER A 92 -5.98 7.42 24.00
CA SER A 92 -6.23 6.05 23.56
C SER A 92 -7.65 5.93 22.99
N PHE A 93 -7.89 4.90 22.19
CA PHE A 93 -9.20 4.62 21.61
C PHE A 93 -9.66 3.23 22.00
N ASN A 94 -10.92 3.08 22.38
CA ASN A 94 -11.58 1.79 22.46
C ASN A 94 -12.98 1.84 21.82
N ASN A 95 -13.50 0.67 21.44
CA ASN A 95 -14.77 0.56 20.72
C ASN A 95 -16.02 0.91 21.55
N VAL A 96 -15.90 0.96 22.88
CA VAL A 96 -17.04 1.16 23.80
C VAL A 96 -17.21 2.65 24.15
N PHE A 97 -16.09 3.34 24.37
CA PHE A 97 -16.03 4.72 24.89
C PHE A 97 -15.50 5.73 23.86
N GLY A 98 -14.95 5.27 22.74
CA GLY A 98 -14.30 6.13 21.77
C GLY A 98 -12.90 6.57 22.23
N TYR A 99 -12.53 7.82 21.91
CA TYR A 99 -11.26 8.42 22.32
C TYR A 99 -11.33 8.88 23.79
N TYR A 100 -10.31 8.58 24.58
CA TYR A 100 -10.16 8.96 25.99
C TYR A 100 -8.70 9.29 26.34
#